data_AF-A0AAV3UF31-F1
#
_entry.id   AF-A0AAV3UF31-F1
#
_cell.length_a   1.000
_cell.length_b   1.000
_cell.length_c   1.000
_cell.angle_alpha   90.00
_cell.angle_beta   90.00
_cell.angle_gamma   90.00
#
_symmetry.space_group_name_H-M   'P 1'
#
loop_
_entity.id
_entity.type
_entity.pdbx_description
1 polymer ?
#
loop_
_entity_poly.entity_id
_entity_poly.type
_entity_poly.pdbx_seq_one_letter_code
_entity_poly.pdbx_strand_id
1 'polypeptide(L)' 'MNAARIGLWLVVLGGLALYPAIYFGRGVGTTTSEYVLLYASILAVGFGVALWGLHVLRTFSVEWTA' A
#
# COMPACT_ATOMS: atom_id res chain seq x y z
N MET A 1 4.99 -14.18 -10.02
CA MET A 1 3.80 -13.55 -10.64
C MET A 1 2.72 -13.17 -9.62
N ASN A 2 2.34 -14.03 -8.68
CA ASN A 2 1.29 -13.71 -7.70
C ASN A 2 1.64 -12.55 -6.75
N ALA A 3 2.84 -12.52 -6.17
CA ALA A 3 3.24 -11.48 -5.22
C ALA A 3 3.26 -10.06 -5.80
N ALA A 4 3.72 -9.89 -7.05
CA ALA A 4 3.75 -8.61 -7.75
C ALA A 4 2.34 -8.06 -8.00
N ARG A 5 1.44 -8.94 -8.43
CA ARG A 5 0.03 -8.62 -8.65
C ARG A 5 -0.65 -8.27 -7.33
N ILE A 6 -0.39 -9.02 -6.25
CA ILE A 6 -0.89 -8.70 -4.91
C ILE A 6 -0.38 -7.32 -4.45
N GLY A 7 0.91 -7.05 -4.62
CA GLY A 7 1.50 -5.74 -4.29
C GLY A 7 0.82 -4.60 -5.04
N LEU A 8 0.63 -4.75 -6.36
CA LEU A 8 -0.07 -3.76 -7.18
C LEU A 8 -1.51 -3.52 -6.68
N TRP A 9 -2.27 -4.58 -6.42
CA TRP A 9 -3.65 -4.46 -5.92
C TRP A 9 -3.72 -3.81 -4.53
N LEU A 10 -2.75 -4.08 -3.65
CA LEU A 10 -2.65 -3.41 -2.36
C LEU A 10 -2.43 -1.91 -2.48
N VAL A 11 -1.58 -1.47 -3.43
CA VAL A 11 -1.39 -0.04 -3.73
C VAL A 11 -2.68 0.57 -4.24
N VAL A 12 -3.36 -0.07 -5.19
CA VAL A 12 -4.59 0.45 -5.78
C VAL A 12 -5.71 0.57 -4.74
N LEU A 13 -5.96 -0.50 -3.98
CA LEU A 13 -7.03 -0.53 -2.98
C LEU A 13 -6.73 0.40 -1.80
N GLY A 14 -5.49 0.42 -1.30
CA GLY A 14 -5.07 1.36 -0.26
C GLY A 14 -5.14 2.81 -0.73
N GLY A 15 -4.77 3.08 -1.98
CA GLY A 15 -4.88 4.38 -2.64
C GLY A 15 -6.33 4.86 -2.75
N LEU A 16 -7.25 3.98 -3.16
CA LEU A 16 -8.68 4.29 -3.24
C LEU A 16 -9.29 4.52 -1.85
N ALA A 17 -8.83 3.80 -0.84
CA ALA A 17 -9.32 3.94 0.54
C ALA A 17 -8.80 5.19 1.26
N LEU A 18 -7.70 5.80 0.80
CA LEU A 18 -7.09 6.98 1.42
C LEU A 18 -8.03 8.18 1.50
N TYR A 19 -8.72 8.52 0.41
CA TYR A 19 -9.63 9.68 0.38
C TYR A 19 -10.77 9.56 1.42
N PRO A 20 -11.58 8.48 1.44
CA PRO A 20 -12.61 8.33 2.47
C PRO A 20 -12.01 8.23 3.87
N ALA A 21 -10.87 7.55 4.05
CA ALA A 21 -10.23 7.44 5.36
C ALA A 21 -9.79 8.79 5.94
N ILE A 22 -9.24 9.68 5.11
CA ILE A 22 -8.89 11.04 5.51
C ILE A 22 -10.15 11.84 5.83
N TYR A 23 -11.20 11.69 5.02
CA TYR A 23 -12.46 12.40 5.24
C TYR A 23 -13.11 12.03 6.58
N PHE A 24 -13.16 10.74 6.91
CA PHE A 24 -13.72 10.27 8.19
C PHE A 24 -12.85 10.60 9.39
N GLY A 25 -11.52 10.68 9.23
CA GLY A 25 -10.59 11.06 10.31
C GLY A 25 -10.52 12.56 10.58
N ARG A 26 -11.14 13.42 9.75
CA ARG A 26 -11.06 14.88 9.93
C ARG A 26 -11.76 15.32 11.21
N GLY A 27 -11.03 16.05 12.06
CA GLY A 27 -11.58 16.67 13.28
C GLY A 27 -11.70 15.74 14.47
N VAL A 28 -11.18 14.51 14.38
CA VAL A 28 -11.15 13.52 15.47
C VAL A 28 -9.70 13.26 15.88
N GLY A 29 -9.46 12.78 17.10
CA GLY A 29 -8.11 12.49 17.60
C GLY A 29 -7.47 11.29 16.91
N THR A 30 -6.15 11.30 16.70
CA THR A 30 -5.42 10.21 16.01
C THR A 30 -5.46 8.85 16.71
N THR A 31 -5.89 8.82 17.97
CA THR A 31 -6.03 7.61 18.79
C THR A 31 -7.43 7.00 18.74
N THR A 32 -8.38 7.64 18.06
CA THR A 32 -9.75 7.15 17.98
C THR A 32 -9.93 6.13 16.86
N SER A 33 -10.99 5.33 16.92
CA SER A 33 -11.23 4.26 15.96
C SER A 33 -11.43 4.76 14.53
N GLU A 34 -11.81 6.02 14.33
CA GLU A 34 -11.94 6.65 13.00
C GLU A 34 -10.61 6.69 12.23
N TYR A 35 -9.47 6.70 12.94
CA TYR A 35 -8.13 6.67 12.32
C TYR A 35 -7.64 5.27 11.93
N VAL A 36 -8.29 4.21 12.39
CA VAL A 36 -7.90 2.81 12.06
C VAL A 36 -7.93 2.59 10.55
N LEU A 37 -8.97 3.12 9.88
CA LEU A 37 -9.09 3.02 8.43
C LEU A 37 -7.96 3.77 7.71
N LEU A 38 -7.55 4.93 8.23
CA LEU A 38 -6.46 5.71 7.68
C LEU A 38 -5.13 4.96 7.80
N TYR A 39 -4.83 4.42 8.99
CA TYR A 39 -3.61 3.63 9.20
C TYR A 39 -3.61 2.37 8.34
N ALA A 40 -4.72 1.66 8.24
CA ALA A 40 -4.85 0.47 7.38
C ALA A 40 -4.62 0.82 5.90
N SER A 41 -5.17 1.94 5.43
CA SER A 41 -5.00 2.41 4.05
C SER A 41 -3.53 2.77 3.75
N ILE A 42 -2.87 3.49 4.66
CA ILE A 42 -1.45 3.84 4.54
C ILE A 42 -0.58 2.57 4.54
N LEU A 43 -0.84 1.63 5.44
CA LEU A 43 -0.11 0.36 5.52
C LEU A 43 -0.31 -0.47 4.25
N ALA A 44 -1.53 -0.55 3.72
CA ALA A 44 -1.82 -1.26 2.48
C ALA A 44 -1.01 -0.68 1.31
N VAL A 45 -0.94 0.64 1.18
CA VAL A 45 -0.10 1.30 0.17
C VAL A 45 1.38 0.98 0.41
N GLY A 46 1.87 1.12 1.64
CA GLY A 46 3.27 0.87 1.98
C GLY A 46 3.72 -0.56 1.66
N PHE A 47 2.95 -1.56 2.09
CA PHE A 47 3.22 -2.97 1.78
C PHE A 47 3.09 -3.26 0.29
N GLY A 48 2.10 -2.66 -0.38
CA GLY A 48 1.91 -2.79 -1.81
C GLY A 48 3.13 -2.32 -2.60
N VAL A 49 3.64 -1.13 -2.27
CA VAL A 49 4.84 -0.55 -2.89
C VAL A 49 6.07 -1.42 -2.60
N ALA A 50 6.25 -1.90 -1.37
CA ALA A 50 7.39 -2.73 -1.01
C ALA A 50 7.39 -4.07 -1.78
N LEU A 51 6.25 -4.75 -1.85
CA LEU A 51 6.12 -6.04 -2.55
C LEU A 51 6.29 -5.89 -4.06
N TRP A 52 5.70 -4.84 -4.63
CA TRP A 52 5.84 -4.54 -6.06
C TRP A 52 7.27 -4.13 -6.40
N GLY A 53 7.87 -3.23 -5.62
CA GLY A 53 9.26 -2.79 -5.80
C GLY A 53 10.27 -3.93 -5.67
N LEU A 54 10.09 -4.83 -4.69
CA LEU A 54 10.93 -6.03 -4.56
C LEU A 54 10.83 -6.93 -5.79
N HIS A 55 9.64 -7.06 -6.38
CA HIS A 55 9.48 -7.81 -7.62
C HIS A 55 10.24 -7.18 -8.78
N VAL A 56 10.11 -5.86 -8.96
CA VAL A 56 10.81 -5.10 -10.00
C VAL A 56 12.32 -5.23 -9.84
N LEU A 57 12.85 -5.05 -8.63
CA LEU A 57 14.27 -5.24 -8.30
C LEU A 57 14.74 -6.63 -8.69
N ARG A 58 13.98 -7.68 -8.33
CA ARG A 58 14.33 -9.06 -8.67
C ARG A 58 14.40 -9.28 -10.18
N THR A 59 13.47 -8.71 -10.95
CA THR A 59 13.46 -8.82 -12.41
C THR A 59 14.73 -8.21 -13.00
N PHE A 60 15.07 -6.98 -12.60
CA PHE A 60 16.27 -6.30 -13.10
C PHE A 60 17.58 -6.98 -12.64
N SER A 61 17.64 -7.49 -11.41
CA SER A 61 18.83 -8.20 -10.93
C SER A 61 19.10 -9.47 -11.73
N VAL A 62 18.06 -10.22 -12.10
CA VAL A 62 18.22 -11.44 -12.92
C VAL A 62 18.70 -11.08 -14.32
N GLU A 63 18.09 -10.08 -14.96
CA GLU A 63 18.45 -9.62 -16.31
C GLU A 63 19.88 -9.07 -16.40
N TRP A 64 20.39 -8.45 -15.33
CA TRP A 64 21.74 -7.88 -15.32
C TRP A 64 22.84 -8.92 -15.03
N THR A 65 22.48 -10.07 -14.45
CA THR A 65 23.42 -11.17 -14.14
C THR A 65 23.48 -12.28 -15.21
N ALA A 66 22.64 -12.20 -16.26
CA ALA A 66 22.58 -13.16 -17.36
C ALA A 66 23.41 -12.70 -18.56
#